data_AF-A0AAN7BC43-F1
#
_entry.id   AF-A0AAN7BC43-F1
#
_cell.length_a   1.000
_cell.length_b   1.000
_cell.length_c   1.000
_cell.angle_alpha   90.00
_cell.angle_beta   90.00
_cell.angle_gamma   90.00
#
_symmetry.space_group_name_H-M   'P 1'
#
loop_
_entity.id
_entity.type
_entity.pdbx_description
1 polymer ?
#
loop_
_entity_poly.entity_id
_entity_poly.type
_entity_poly.pdbx_seq_one_letter_code
_entity_poly.pdbx_strand_id
1 'polypeptide(L)'
;MGSNSEKHHVQTTLNYWDDPGDGLPPTPIYIGKGRISNERPHRAHDFTITDLSGEEDKFTLDSHGFQYIRHESAEKLFTDEQAIQAAYYDECKQLLKDVTGASQVHIFNHKVRRGPTQWHHLGLKNLKNRGPVTKTHVDQSYKGAELRLRWEFPDKGDELVKRRYQIINIWRPIETILKDPIAVADSNTVPDKDLVAAIMVEDDFHGEQWVVRHNPSHKWYFKYAMTPADVLLIKCFDSDTQVARRALHSAFEDSVYRDEQSRQSIETVEWQGKQVPVWPMPVVNYSLLLSQDPEEVAKVVSACKNEGYFQLDLDNIDGKGVLHDRTEVVKLMDRFFSQPLEAKNQLGLVDSHLGYEPMGSRTGAFGPGTKDGYEMLKVSRDEIQLGSPRVPEVLKNSQELGVLEKAIGSCNTVTKVILSALSTGMGLTGKERYENSHRNDRPSTTTLSMMHYLPVSETGPSKVGHQKHTDISSLTLLFSDQWGLQIRPPGECGAREMGFVAPRPNAAFVHVGDSLRFASGMQFQSCIHRVVPFNADEHRYSIAYFLRAEDDTMFMDSEGRYTTAREWHDEKFKAFTDPWKWQAMAPKSMILGGMTEAGADDPEPITAFQPKEIDIEA
;
A
#
# COMPACT_ATOMS: atom_id res chain seq x y z
N MET A 1 -40.22 -19.10 0.65
CA MET A 1 -39.61 -20.38 0.25
C MET A 1 -38.11 -20.17 0.34
N GLY A 2 -37.49 -20.53 1.47
CA GLY A 2 -36.06 -20.34 1.68
C GLY A 2 -35.30 -21.31 0.79
N SER A 3 -34.51 -20.81 -0.15
CA SER A 3 -33.53 -21.63 -0.86
C SER A 3 -32.59 -22.19 0.20
N ASN A 4 -32.60 -23.51 0.35
CA ASN A 4 -31.65 -24.24 1.16
C ASN A 4 -30.29 -24.16 0.43
N SER A 5 -29.58 -23.04 0.57
CA SER A 5 -28.20 -22.93 0.11
C SER A 5 -27.39 -23.92 0.92
N GLU A 6 -26.68 -24.81 0.24
CA GLU A 6 -25.76 -25.75 0.88
C GLU A 6 -24.77 -24.97 1.75
N LYS A 7 -24.61 -25.40 3.01
CA LYS A 7 -23.71 -24.72 3.96
C LYS A 7 -22.26 -24.89 3.55
N HIS A 8 -21.46 -23.84 3.67
CA HIS A 8 -20.05 -23.84 3.25
C HIS A 8 -19.13 -24.32 4.38
N HIS A 9 -19.24 -25.58 4.78
CA HIS A 9 -18.30 -26.14 5.77
C HIS A 9 -16.90 -26.26 5.18
N VAL A 10 -15.87 -25.85 5.93
CA VAL A 10 -14.48 -25.82 5.44
C VAL A 10 -13.62 -26.84 6.18
N GLN A 11 -12.91 -27.70 5.44
CA GLN A 11 -11.84 -28.53 5.97
C GLN A 11 -10.52 -27.79 5.84
N THR A 12 -9.85 -27.52 6.96
CA THR A 12 -8.62 -26.70 6.99
C THR A 12 -7.79 -27.05 8.22
N THR A 13 -6.71 -26.30 8.43
CA THR A 13 -5.88 -26.39 9.63
C THR A 13 -5.99 -25.14 10.49
N LEU A 14 -5.85 -25.32 11.81
CA LEU A 14 -5.70 -24.24 12.78
C LEU A 14 -4.38 -24.41 13.53
N ASN A 15 -3.70 -23.29 13.82
CA ASN A 15 -2.37 -23.31 14.43
C ASN A 15 -2.45 -23.18 15.95
N TYR A 16 -2.23 -24.29 16.66
CA TYR A 16 -2.17 -24.33 18.12
C TYR A 16 -0.75 -24.13 18.62
N TRP A 17 -0.60 -23.78 19.89
CA TRP A 17 0.72 -23.68 20.52
C TRP A 17 1.38 -25.06 20.60
N ASP A 18 2.60 -25.15 20.10
CA ASP A 18 3.40 -26.37 20.13
C ASP A 18 4.21 -26.38 21.44
N ASP A 19 3.60 -26.94 22.48
CA ASP A 19 4.19 -27.03 23.82
C ASP A 19 5.48 -27.86 23.75
N PRO A 20 6.67 -27.27 24.01
CA PRO A 20 7.94 -28.00 23.93
C PRO A 20 8.08 -29.05 25.03
N GLY A 21 7.20 -29.07 26.04
CA GLY A 21 7.20 -30.06 27.12
C GLY A 21 8.35 -29.89 28.13
N ASP A 22 9.03 -28.75 28.10
CA ASP A 22 10.16 -28.42 28.99
C ASP A 22 9.71 -27.78 30.32
N GLY A 23 8.42 -27.48 30.47
CA GLY A 23 7.83 -26.85 31.65
C GLY A 23 8.06 -25.34 31.74
N LEU A 24 8.68 -24.72 30.73
CA LEU A 24 8.85 -23.27 30.65
C LEU A 24 7.55 -22.58 30.20
N PRO A 25 7.31 -21.33 30.63
CA PRO A 25 6.18 -20.56 30.13
C PRO A 25 6.35 -20.25 28.62
N PRO A 26 5.25 -20.06 27.87
CA PRO A 26 5.33 -19.70 26.46
C PRO A 26 6.16 -18.43 26.23
N THR A 27 6.96 -18.42 25.16
CA THR A 27 7.83 -17.28 24.78
C THR A 27 7.04 -15.96 24.77
N PRO A 28 7.51 -14.89 25.45
CA PRO A 28 6.81 -13.61 25.43
C PRO A 28 6.67 -13.02 24.02
N ILE A 29 5.61 -12.25 23.80
CA ILE A 29 5.44 -11.41 22.61
C ILE A 29 5.73 -9.96 23.01
N TYR A 30 6.55 -9.28 22.22
CA TYR A 30 6.82 -7.85 22.34
C TYR A 30 6.23 -7.14 21.12
N ILE A 31 5.42 -6.11 21.36
CA ILE A 31 4.73 -5.30 20.38
C ILE A 31 5.17 -3.86 20.61
N GLY A 32 5.82 -3.24 19.63
CA GLY A 32 6.28 -1.85 19.74
C GLY A 32 7.45 -1.56 18.81
N LYS A 33 7.86 -0.30 18.68
CA LYS A 33 9.00 0.15 17.84
C LYS A 33 8.96 -0.41 16.40
N GLY A 34 7.76 -0.57 15.83
CA GLY A 34 7.57 -1.06 14.46
C GLY A 34 7.68 -2.58 14.26
N ARG A 35 7.90 -3.39 15.30
CA ARG A 35 7.91 -4.87 15.22
C ARG A 35 6.98 -5.54 16.23
N ILE A 36 6.36 -6.64 15.82
CA ILE A 36 5.82 -7.66 16.72
C ILE A 36 6.72 -8.89 16.68
N SER A 37 7.24 -9.34 17.83
CA SER A 37 7.97 -10.60 17.95
C SER A 37 6.97 -11.72 18.22
N ASN A 38 6.81 -12.67 17.30
CA ASN A 38 5.91 -13.81 17.50
C ASN A 38 6.62 -15.13 17.21
N GLU A 39 7.67 -15.39 18.00
CA GLU A 39 8.54 -16.57 17.92
C GLU A 39 7.96 -17.79 18.66
N ARG A 40 6.71 -17.72 19.12
CA ARG A 40 6.04 -18.86 19.75
C ARG A 40 5.89 -20.00 18.75
N PRO A 41 6.38 -21.21 19.10
CA PRO A 41 6.23 -22.37 18.25
C PRO A 41 4.75 -22.74 18.16
N HIS A 42 4.33 -23.19 16.98
CA HIS A 42 2.96 -23.56 16.70
C HIS A 42 2.92 -24.71 15.73
N ARG A 43 1.84 -25.47 15.80
CA ARG A 43 1.59 -26.63 14.96
C ARG A 43 0.20 -26.58 14.37
N ALA A 44 0.11 -26.84 13.07
CA ALA A 44 -1.14 -26.95 12.36
C ALA A 44 -1.83 -28.28 12.71
N HIS A 45 -3.13 -28.21 13.00
CA HIS A 45 -3.99 -29.37 13.27
C HIS A 45 -5.26 -29.28 12.43
N ASP A 46 -5.71 -30.42 11.90
CA ASP A 46 -6.89 -30.49 11.03
C ASP A 46 -8.18 -30.25 11.82
N PHE A 47 -9.04 -29.39 11.28
CA PHE A 47 -10.36 -29.11 11.81
C PHE A 47 -11.37 -28.92 10.68
N THR A 48 -12.62 -29.26 10.97
CA THR A 48 -13.78 -28.81 10.19
C THR A 48 -14.32 -27.54 10.83
N ILE A 49 -14.31 -26.44 10.08
CA ILE A 49 -14.92 -25.18 10.51
C ILE A 49 -16.37 -25.14 10.01
N THR A 50 -17.31 -25.07 10.94
CA THR A 50 -18.74 -25.19 10.64
C THR A 50 -19.34 -23.84 10.25
N ASP A 51 -19.79 -23.71 9.00
CA ASP A 51 -20.62 -22.57 8.57
C ASP A 51 -21.97 -22.53 9.33
N LEU A 52 -22.19 -21.42 10.03
CA LEU A 52 -23.40 -21.16 10.80
C LEU A 52 -24.36 -20.17 10.12
N SER A 53 -24.12 -19.82 8.85
CA SER A 53 -25.01 -18.93 8.08
C SER A 53 -26.47 -19.39 8.15
N GLY A 54 -27.36 -18.49 8.57
CA GLY A 54 -28.79 -18.77 8.79
C GLY A 54 -29.14 -19.37 10.15
N GLU A 55 -28.17 -19.59 11.03
CA GLU A 55 -28.35 -20.09 12.40
C GLU A 55 -27.62 -19.22 13.44
N GLU A 56 -27.32 -17.97 13.10
CA GLU A 56 -26.57 -17.02 13.92
C GLU A 56 -27.21 -16.80 15.30
N ASP A 57 -28.54 -16.84 15.37
CA ASP A 57 -29.35 -16.59 16.56
C ASP A 57 -29.16 -17.64 17.66
N LYS A 58 -28.63 -18.82 17.32
CA LYS A 58 -28.32 -19.89 18.29
C LYS A 58 -27.07 -19.61 19.11
N PHE A 59 -26.24 -18.65 18.69
CA PHE A 59 -24.94 -18.37 19.29
C PHE A 59 -24.94 -16.99 19.95
N THR A 60 -24.85 -16.96 21.28
CA THR A 60 -24.81 -15.71 22.06
C THR A 60 -23.52 -15.60 22.87
N LEU A 61 -23.18 -14.36 23.25
CA LEU A 61 -21.99 -14.09 24.07
C LEU A 61 -22.00 -14.88 25.38
N ASP A 62 -23.16 -15.06 26.02
CA ASP A 62 -23.25 -15.75 27.31
C ASP A 62 -23.31 -17.27 27.18
N SER A 63 -23.74 -17.81 26.02
CA SER A 63 -23.81 -19.26 25.81
C SER A 63 -22.55 -19.84 25.18
N HIS A 64 -22.00 -19.20 24.14
CA HIS A 64 -20.91 -19.75 23.32
C HIS A 64 -19.64 -18.88 23.35
N GLY A 65 -19.74 -17.66 23.88
CA GLY A 65 -18.62 -16.71 23.93
C GLY A 65 -18.47 -15.85 22.67
N PHE A 66 -19.33 -16.02 21.67
CA PHE A 66 -19.38 -15.17 20.48
C PHE A 66 -20.82 -14.99 20.01
N GLN A 67 -21.08 -13.94 19.24
CA GLN A 67 -22.41 -13.62 18.73
C GLN A 67 -22.32 -12.84 17.43
N TYR A 68 -23.16 -13.19 16.45
CA TYR A 68 -23.30 -12.42 15.22
C TYR A 68 -24.51 -11.50 15.33
N ILE A 69 -24.34 -10.25 14.91
CA ILE A 69 -25.43 -9.28 14.81
C ILE A 69 -25.33 -8.54 13.49
N ARG A 70 -26.46 -7.99 13.05
CA ARG A 70 -26.50 -7.12 11.88
C ARG A 70 -26.56 -5.67 12.32
N HIS A 71 -25.67 -4.87 11.76
CA HIS A 71 -25.63 -3.44 11.98
C HIS A 71 -24.97 -2.80 10.76
N GLU A 72 -25.57 -1.77 10.19
CA GLU A 72 -24.96 -1.00 9.11
C GLU A 72 -24.26 0.22 9.71
N SER A 73 -22.94 0.33 9.53
CA SER A 73 -22.19 1.49 10.02
C SER A 73 -22.33 2.69 9.09
N ALA A 74 -22.33 3.90 9.63
CA ALA A 74 -22.19 5.12 8.83
C ALA A 74 -20.77 5.25 8.27
N GLU A 75 -19.77 4.81 9.03
CA GLU A 75 -18.38 4.71 8.59
C GLU A 75 -18.23 3.51 7.64
N LYS A 76 -17.82 3.75 6.41
CA LYS A 76 -17.75 2.71 5.35
C LYS A 76 -16.32 2.31 5.02
N LEU A 77 -15.38 3.24 5.09
CA LEU A 77 -14.02 3.05 4.61
C LEU A 77 -13.05 2.80 5.76
N PHE A 78 -13.40 3.32 6.94
CA PHE A 78 -12.60 3.34 8.15
C PHE A 78 -11.24 3.98 7.91
N THR A 79 -11.12 4.97 7.01
CA THR A 79 -9.83 5.59 6.60
C THR A 79 -9.30 6.65 7.55
N ASP A 80 -10.17 7.23 8.36
CA ASP A 80 -9.87 8.40 9.18
C ASP A 80 -10.04 8.05 10.67
N GLU A 81 -8.94 8.13 11.41
CA GLU A 81 -8.89 7.89 12.86
C GLU A 81 -9.87 8.78 13.63
N GLN A 82 -10.00 10.06 13.24
CA GLN A 82 -10.90 10.99 13.90
C GLN A 82 -12.36 10.65 13.60
N ALA A 83 -12.68 10.28 12.36
CA ALA A 83 -14.02 9.83 12.00
C ALA A 83 -14.42 8.53 12.73
N ILE A 84 -13.49 7.58 12.85
CA ILE A 84 -13.69 6.35 13.64
C ILE A 84 -13.97 6.69 15.10
N GLN A 85 -13.15 7.53 15.72
CA GLN A 85 -13.31 7.89 17.13
C GLN A 85 -14.55 8.75 17.39
N ALA A 86 -14.93 9.63 16.45
CA ALA A 86 -16.04 10.56 16.61
C ALA A 86 -17.41 9.93 16.31
N ALA A 87 -17.49 8.98 15.37
CA ALA A 87 -18.76 8.38 14.94
C ALA A 87 -18.83 6.88 15.26
N TYR A 88 -17.89 6.08 14.75
CA TYR A 88 -17.96 4.63 14.86
C TYR A 88 -17.84 4.12 16.29
N TYR A 89 -17.08 4.80 17.14
CA TYR A 89 -16.99 4.47 18.56
C TYR A 89 -18.33 4.58 19.27
N ASP A 90 -19.15 5.56 18.92
CA ASP A 90 -20.47 5.72 19.52
C ASP A 90 -21.45 4.66 19.02
N GLU A 91 -21.38 4.28 17.74
CA GLU A 91 -22.10 3.10 17.21
C GLU A 91 -21.71 1.83 17.98
N CYS A 92 -20.41 1.58 18.16
CA CYS A 92 -19.89 0.42 18.88
C CYS A 92 -20.33 0.39 20.35
N LYS A 93 -20.28 1.53 21.03
CA LYS A 93 -20.77 1.65 22.42
C LYS A 93 -22.25 1.31 22.49
N GLN A 94 -23.07 1.84 21.58
CA GLN A 94 -24.50 1.59 21.59
C GLN A 94 -24.80 0.12 21.30
N LEU A 95 -24.18 -0.45 20.27
CA LEU A 95 -24.26 -1.85 19.90
C LEU A 95 -23.95 -2.79 21.08
N LEU A 96 -22.85 -2.54 21.80
CA LEU A 96 -22.51 -3.34 22.98
C LEU A 96 -23.49 -3.14 24.12
N LYS A 97 -23.98 -1.92 24.37
CA LYS A 97 -25.02 -1.68 25.38
C LYS A 97 -26.29 -2.45 25.06
N ASP A 98 -26.73 -2.45 23.82
CA ASP A 98 -27.95 -3.14 23.38
C ASP A 98 -27.84 -4.65 23.54
N VAL A 99 -26.66 -5.22 23.25
CA VAL A 99 -26.43 -6.67 23.35
C VAL A 99 -26.20 -7.14 24.79
N THR A 100 -25.44 -6.37 25.59
CA THR A 100 -24.96 -6.81 26.91
C THR A 100 -25.75 -6.23 28.08
N GLY A 101 -26.50 -5.14 27.87
CA GLY A 101 -27.12 -4.36 28.94
C GLY A 101 -26.12 -3.55 29.77
N ALA A 102 -24.88 -3.36 29.30
CA ALA A 102 -23.84 -2.65 30.04
C ALA A 102 -24.24 -1.20 30.36
N SER A 103 -23.98 -0.76 31.59
CA SER A 103 -24.19 0.64 31.98
C SER A 103 -23.13 1.59 31.40
N GLN A 104 -21.94 1.06 31.10
CA GLN A 104 -20.82 1.82 30.55
C GLN A 104 -20.03 0.94 29.58
N VAL A 105 -19.56 1.54 28.49
CA VAL A 105 -18.66 0.91 27.51
C VAL A 105 -17.46 1.84 27.30
N HIS A 106 -16.26 1.28 27.39
CA HIS A 106 -15.00 1.97 27.15
C HIS A 106 -14.26 1.29 26.01
N ILE A 107 -13.92 2.06 24.98
CA ILE A 107 -13.15 1.58 23.83
C ILE A 107 -11.71 2.02 24.08
N PHE A 108 -10.84 1.06 24.33
CA PHE A 108 -9.43 1.34 24.65
C PHE A 108 -8.49 1.22 23.46
N ASN A 109 -8.90 0.52 22.40
CA ASN A 109 -8.18 0.46 21.15
C ASN A 109 -9.11 0.06 20.01
N HIS A 110 -8.62 0.24 18.80
CA HIS A 110 -9.11 -0.47 17.64
C HIS A 110 -7.90 -0.89 16.79
N LYS A 111 -8.09 -1.88 15.92
CA LYS A 111 -7.03 -2.38 15.03
C LYS A 111 -7.66 -2.63 13.69
N VAL A 112 -6.96 -2.21 12.65
CA VAL A 112 -7.47 -2.37 11.31
C VAL A 112 -6.41 -3.06 10.45
N ARG A 113 -6.84 -4.03 9.64
CA ARG A 113 -6.00 -5.11 9.08
C ARG A 113 -6.17 -5.23 7.58
N ARG A 114 -5.19 -4.74 6.83
CA ARG A 114 -5.13 -4.77 5.36
C ARG A 114 -3.98 -5.61 4.80
N GLY A 115 -3.18 -6.21 5.69
CA GLY A 115 -1.96 -6.91 5.33
C GLY A 115 -2.17 -8.35 4.82
N PRO A 116 -1.14 -8.92 4.16
CA PRO A 116 -1.19 -10.28 3.61
C PRO A 116 -1.18 -11.34 4.73
N THR A 117 -1.62 -12.57 4.41
CA THR A 117 -1.69 -13.70 5.34
C THR A 117 -0.37 -13.96 6.09
N GLN A 118 0.76 -13.81 5.41
CA GLN A 118 2.11 -14.09 5.95
C GLN A 118 2.81 -12.87 6.56
N TRP A 119 2.05 -11.85 6.99
CA TRP A 119 2.61 -10.59 7.48
C TRP A 119 3.62 -10.72 8.64
N HIS A 120 3.51 -11.77 9.47
CA HIS A 120 4.46 -12.02 10.55
C HIS A 120 5.90 -12.24 10.07
N HIS A 121 6.11 -12.66 8.82
CA HIS A 121 7.43 -12.86 8.22
C HIS A 121 8.07 -11.58 7.66
N LEU A 122 7.40 -10.43 7.75
CA LEU A 122 7.88 -9.15 7.21
C LEU A 122 8.93 -8.43 8.09
N GLY A 123 9.47 -9.10 9.12
CA GLY A 123 10.53 -8.58 9.98
C GLY A 123 10.17 -7.28 10.70
N LEU A 124 11.06 -6.27 10.68
CA LEU A 124 10.85 -4.94 11.29
C LEU A 124 9.70 -4.12 10.66
N LYS A 125 9.03 -4.63 9.63
CA LYS A 125 7.92 -3.98 8.92
C LYS A 125 6.57 -4.65 9.14
N ASN A 126 6.51 -5.70 9.98
CA ASN A 126 5.30 -6.52 10.15
C ASN A 126 4.15 -5.74 10.82
N LEU A 127 4.43 -4.87 11.79
CA LEU A 127 3.40 -4.05 12.44
C LEU A 127 2.68 -3.09 11.49
N LYS A 128 3.35 -2.64 10.42
CA LYS A 128 2.84 -1.69 9.42
C LYS A 128 2.02 -2.36 8.29
N ASN A 129 1.93 -3.70 8.32
CA ASN A 129 1.28 -4.51 7.30
C ASN A 129 0.48 -5.63 7.98
N ARG A 130 -0.23 -5.34 9.06
CA ARG A 130 -0.94 -6.35 9.87
C ARG A 130 -2.00 -7.05 9.02
N GLY A 131 -1.77 -8.33 8.76
CA GLY A 131 -2.73 -9.23 8.15
C GLY A 131 -3.53 -10.04 9.18
N PRO A 132 -4.18 -11.12 8.75
CA PRO A 132 -4.86 -12.05 9.65
C PRO A 132 -3.92 -12.69 10.68
N VAL A 133 -4.41 -12.93 11.89
CA VAL A 133 -3.70 -13.74 12.89
C VAL A 133 -4.16 -15.17 12.74
N THR A 134 -3.26 -16.05 12.31
CA THR A 134 -3.54 -17.47 12.03
C THR A 134 -3.23 -18.40 13.21
N LYS A 135 -2.73 -17.83 14.33
CA LYS A 135 -2.49 -18.57 15.58
C LYS A 135 -3.75 -18.56 16.43
N THR A 136 -4.15 -19.72 16.96
CA THR A 136 -5.26 -19.87 17.88
C THR A 136 -4.94 -19.20 19.23
N HIS A 137 -5.77 -18.25 19.65
CA HIS A 137 -5.54 -17.47 20.87
C HIS A 137 -6.83 -16.92 21.48
N VAL A 138 -6.69 -16.32 22.66
CA VAL A 138 -7.61 -15.33 23.23
C VAL A 138 -6.76 -14.14 23.68
N ASP A 139 -7.16 -12.91 23.33
CA ASP A 139 -6.36 -11.71 23.54
C ASP A 139 -6.01 -11.42 25.01
N GLN A 140 -6.85 -11.89 25.94
CA GLN A 140 -6.67 -11.65 27.37
C GLN A 140 -6.81 -12.95 28.16
N SER A 141 -5.84 -13.18 29.04
CA SER A 141 -5.99 -14.12 30.14
C SER A 141 -6.89 -13.54 31.23
N TYR A 142 -7.28 -14.34 32.23
CA TYR A 142 -8.07 -13.80 33.36
C TYR A 142 -7.31 -12.72 34.14
N LYS A 143 -6.01 -12.95 34.39
CA LYS A 143 -5.14 -11.96 35.02
C LYS A 143 -4.89 -10.78 34.09
N GLY A 144 -4.63 -11.04 32.80
CA GLY A 144 -4.43 -10.03 31.78
C GLY A 144 -5.60 -9.06 31.63
N ALA A 145 -6.84 -9.57 31.71
CA ALA A 145 -8.05 -8.76 31.68
C ALA A 145 -8.13 -7.78 32.86
N GLU A 146 -7.79 -8.23 34.07
CA GLU A 146 -7.71 -7.33 35.24
C GLU A 146 -6.57 -6.31 35.09
N LEU A 147 -5.38 -6.74 34.66
CA LEU A 147 -4.25 -5.83 34.38
C LEU A 147 -4.64 -4.76 33.36
N ARG A 148 -5.35 -5.14 32.29
CA ARG A 148 -5.81 -4.19 31.27
C ARG A 148 -6.84 -3.23 31.83
N LEU A 149 -7.83 -3.70 32.59
CA LEU A 149 -8.84 -2.83 33.20
C LEU A 149 -8.19 -1.77 34.10
N ARG A 150 -7.21 -2.18 34.91
CA ARG A 150 -6.49 -1.27 35.81
C ARG A 150 -5.60 -0.28 35.07
N TRP A 151 -5.00 -0.70 33.95
CA TRP A 151 -4.22 0.18 33.09
C TRP A 151 -5.08 1.28 32.44
N GLU A 152 -6.27 0.92 31.94
CA GLU A 152 -7.21 1.89 31.33
C GLU A 152 -7.86 2.82 32.35
N PHE A 153 -7.96 2.37 33.62
CA PHE A 153 -8.62 3.11 34.69
C PHE A 153 -7.74 3.14 35.95
N PRO A 154 -6.60 3.85 35.95
CA PRO A 154 -5.65 3.84 37.06
C PRO A 154 -6.29 4.26 38.39
N ASP A 155 -7.21 5.23 38.36
CA ASP A 155 -7.85 5.76 39.57
C ASP A 155 -9.10 4.98 40.01
N LYS A 156 -9.67 4.14 39.13
CA LYS A 156 -10.96 3.47 39.36
C LYS A 156 -10.87 1.94 39.31
N GLY A 157 -9.72 1.38 38.94
CA GLY A 157 -9.54 -0.05 38.72
C GLY A 157 -9.98 -0.90 39.92
N ASP A 158 -9.61 -0.51 41.15
CA ASP A 158 -9.99 -1.21 42.38
C ASP A 158 -11.49 -1.27 42.65
N GLU A 159 -12.25 -0.30 42.14
CA GLU A 159 -13.70 -0.30 42.25
C GLU A 159 -14.33 -1.13 41.13
N LEU A 160 -13.85 -0.94 39.89
CA LEU A 160 -14.42 -1.57 38.71
C LEU A 160 -14.26 -3.10 38.71
N VAL A 161 -13.14 -3.63 39.20
CA VAL A 161 -12.91 -5.09 39.31
C VAL A 161 -13.92 -5.81 40.22
N LYS A 162 -14.61 -5.08 41.10
CA LYS A 162 -15.62 -5.64 42.02
C LYS A 162 -16.99 -5.78 41.36
N ARG A 163 -17.20 -5.20 40.18
CA ARG A 163 -18.43 -5.27 39.41
C ARG A 163 -18.29 -6.32 38.30
N ARG A 164 -19.40 -6.71 37.66
CA ARG A 164 -19.30 -7.52 36.43
C ARG A 164 -18.70 -6.64 35.33
N TYR A 165 -17.60 -7.08 34.74
CA TYR A 165 -16.96 -6.47 33.58
C TYR A 165 -16.60 -7.52 32.54
N GLN A 166 -16.53 -7.07 31.29
CA GLN A 166 -16.29 -7.90 30.12
C GLN A 166 -15.28 -7.19 29.21
N ILE A 167 -14.53 -7.98 28.45
CA ILE A 167 -13.74 -7.50 27.31
C ILE A 167 -14.26 -8.22 26.07
N ILE A 168 -14.78 -7.45 25.12
CA ILE A 168 -15.42 -7.97 23.90
C ILE A 168 -14.78 -7.29 22.71
N ASN A 169 -14.31 -8.07 21.75
CA ASN A 169 -13.92 -7.57 20.44
C ASN A 169 -15.16 -7.41 19.57
N ILE A 170 -15.26 -6.28 18.88
CA ILE A 170 -16.20 -6.07 17.79
C ILE A 170 -15.41 -6.25 16.49
N TRP A 171 -15.74 -7.28 15.73
CA TRP A 171 -15.12 -7.56 14.44
C TRP A 171 -16.13 -7.30 13.33
N ARG A 172 -15.76 -6.38 12.42
CA ARG A 172 -16.59 -5.95 11.29
C ARG A 172 -15.77 -6.02 10.00
N PRO A 173 -16.28 -6.68 8.94
CA PRO A 173 -15.70 -6.57 7.62
C PRO A 173 -15.81 -5.15 7.04
N ILE A 174 -14.79 -4.70 6.32
CA ILE A 174 -14.91 -3.50 5.45
C ILE A 174 -15.47 -3.88 4.09
N GLU A 175 -15.10 -5.07 3.60
CA GLU A 175 -15.61 -5.68 2.37
C GLU A 175 -16.06 -7.12 2.66
N THR A 176 -16.78 -7.73 1.73
CA THR A 176 -17.22 -9.12 1.87
C THR A 176 -16.04 -10.07 2.02
N ILE A 177 -16.08 -10.93 3.04
CA ILE A 177 -14.94 -11.78 3.42
C ILE A 177 -15.06 -13.16 2.77
N LEU A 178 -14.13 -13.45 1.87
CA LEU A 178 -13.97 -14.78 1.25
C LEU A 178 -12.63 -15.41 1.68
N LYS A 179 -11.54 -14.65 1.62
CA LYS A 179 -10.21 -15.11 2.01
C LYS A 179 -9.90 -14.84 3.48
N ASP A 180 -9.23 -15.80 4.10
CA ASP A 180 -8.82 -15.78 5.50
C ASP A 180 -9.95 -15.40 6.48
N PRO A 181 -11.14 -16.04 6.43
CA PRO A 181 -12.22 -15.77 7.39
C PRO A 181 -11.79 -16.03 8.83
N ILE A 182 -12.53 -15.46 9.79
CA ILE A 182 -12.30 -15.68 11.22
C ILE A 182 -13.17 -16.84 11.71
N ALA A 183 -12.51 -17.86 12.28
CA ALA A 183 -13.17 -18.91 13.03
C ALA A 183 -13.22 -18.55 14.51
N VAL A 184 -14.31 -18.95 15.17
CA VAL A 184 -14.53 -18.83 16.61
C VAL A 184 -14.90 -20.18 17.20
N ALA A 185 -14.34 -20.52 18.36
CA ALA A 185 -14.65 -21.78 19.03
C ALA A 185 -15.79 -21.62 20.04
N ASP A 186 -16.64 -22.64 20.16
CA ASP A 186 -17.63 -22.75 21.23
C ASP A 186 -16.92 -22.87 22.59
N SER A 187 -17.11 -21.88 23.46
CA SER A 187 -16.51 -21.83 24.79
C SER A 187 -16.78 -23.08 25.63
N ASN A 188 -17.89 -23.79 25.41
CA ASN A 188 -18.24 -25.00 26.17
C ASN A 188 -17.38 -26.20 25.81
N THR A 189 -16.66 -26.12 24.69
CA THR A 189 -15.77 -27.18 24.22
C THR A 189 -14.31 -26.95 24.59
N VAL A 190 -13.99 -25.79 25.18
CA VAL A 190 -12.63 -25.33 25.50
C VAL A 190 -12.42 -25.30 27.02
N PRO A 191 -11.93 -26.40 27.63
CA PRO A 191 -11.69 -26.44 29.07
C PRO A 191 -10.49 -25.57 29.47
N ASP A 192 -10.51 -25.02 30.69
CA ASP A 192 -9.45 -24.13 31.22
C ASP A 192 -8.05 -24.75 31.17
N LYS A 193 -7.93 -26.08 31.30
CA LYS A 193 -6.65 -26.81 31.24
C LYS A 193 -5.92 -26.69 29.89
N ASP A 194 -6.66 -26.36 28.83
CA ASP A 194 -6.10 -26.20 27.49
C ASP A 194 -5.50 -24.80 27.30
N LEU A 195 -5.74 -23.88 28.23
CA LEU A 195 -5.25 -22.51 28.17
C LEU A 195 -3.95 -22.35 28.95
N VAL A 196 -3.00 -21.67 28.33
CA VAL A 196 -1.69 -21.40 28.91
C VAL A 196 -1.43 -19.90 28.86
N ALA A 197 -1.19 -19.32 30.03
CA ALA A 197 -0.93 -17.90 30.16
C ALA A 197 0.40 -17.56 29.49
N ALA A 198 0.40 -16.52 28.65
CA ALA A 198 1.58 -16.09 27.92
C ALA A 198 1.74 -14.58 27.97
N ILE A 199 2.94 -14.12 28.32
CA ILE A 199 3.24 -12.70 28.49
C ILE A 199 3.15 -11.97 27.15
N MET A 200 2.53 -10.80 27.14
CA MET A 200 2.49 -9.88 26.01
C MET A 200 2.85 -8.48 26.50
N VAL A 201 3.86 -7.87 25.91
CA VAL A 201 4.23 -6.49 26.19
C VAL A 201 3.88 -5.65 24.97
N GLU A 202 3.03 -4.63 25.13
CA GLU A 202 2.63 -3.68 24.08
C GLU A 202 3.03 -2.28 24.51
N ASP A 203 4.08 -1.74 23.90
CA ASP A 203 4.79 -0.53 24.32
C ASP A 203 5.17 -0.59 25.82
N ASP A 204 4.54 0.23 26.68
CA ASP A 204 4.77 0.24 28.13
C ASP A 204 3.79 -0.67 28.92
N PHE A 205 2.80 -1.27 28.25
CA PHE A 205 1.81 -2.13 28.90
C PHE A 205 2.29 -3.58 28.98
N HIS A 206 2.39 -4.11 30.19
CA HIS A 206 2.69 -5.51 30.47
C HIS A 206 1.40 -6.32 30.71
N GLY A 207 0.94 -7.02 29.69
CA GLY A 207 -0.26 -7.87 29.70
C GLY A 207 0.01 -9.37 29.63
N GLU A 208 -1.07 -10.14 29.61
CA GLU A 208 -1.05 -11.61 29.56
C GLU A 208 -2.22 -12.12 28.72
N GLN A 209 -1.95 -12.94 27.70
CA GLN A 209 -2.96 -13.53 26.79
C GLN A 209 -3.05 -15.04 26.99
N TRP A 210 -4.06 -15.69 26.40
CA TRP A 210 -4.10 -17.15 26.32
C TRP A 210 -3.50 -17.65 25.00
N VAL A 211 -2.48 -18.50 25.09
CA VAL A 211 -2.17 -19.48 24.04
C VAL A 211 -2.83 -20.81 24.39
N VAL A 212 -3.02 -21.67 23.39
CA VAL A 212 -3.93 -22.82 23.52
C VAL A 212 -3.24 -24.11 23.12
N ARG A 213 -3.35 -25.13 23.97
CA ARG A 213 -2.98 -26.51 23.64
C ARG A 213 -4.01 -27.12 22.71
N HIS A 214 -3.55 -27.90 21.75
CA HIS A 214 -4.44 -28.61 20.84
C HIS A 214 -5.35 -29.58 21.60
N ASN A 215 -6.65 -29.51 21.30
CA ASN A 215 -7.65 -30.49 21.72
C ASN A 215 -8.64 -30.70 20.55
N PRO A 216 -8.79 -31.93 20.04
CA PRO A 216 -9.67 -32.22 18.91
C PRO A 216 -11.16 -32.05 19.25
N SER A 217 -11.51 -31.91 20.53
CA SER A 217 -12.89 -31.67 20.97
C SER A 217 -13.35 -30.22 20.77
N HIS A 218 -12.44 -29.29 20.48
CA HIS A 218 -12.79 -27.90 20.17
C HIS A 218 -13.70 -27.84 18.94
N LYS A 219 -14.88 -27.26 19.08
CA LYS A 219 -15.82 -27.04 17.96
C LYS A 219 -15.67 -25.63 17.43
N TRP A 220 -15.38 -25.52 16.14
CA TRP A 220 -15.12 -24.26 15.45
C TRP A 220 -16.24 -23.90 14.49
N TYR A 221 -16.58 -22.61 14.47
CA TYR A 221 -17.64 -22.03 13.67
C TYR A 221 -17.16 -20.78 12.95
N PHE A 222 -17.80 -20.46 11.84
CA PHE A 222 -17.65 -19.18 11.14
C PHE A 222 -18.91 -18.88 10.35
N LYS A 223 -19.07 -17.62 9.92
CA LYS A 223 -20.11 -17.24 8.97
C LYS A 223 -19.49 -17.05 7.59
N TYR A 224 -19.99 -17.79 6.61
CA TYR A 224 -19.53 -17.67 5.23
C TYR A 224 -19.94 -16.32 4.61
N ALA A 225 -19.05 -15.75 3.78
CA ALA A 225 -19.27 -14.53 3.02
C ALA A 225 -19.82 -13.35 3.85
N MET A 226 -19.26 -13.12 5.05
CA MET A 226 -19.67 -12.00 5.89
C MET A 226 -19.52 -10.68 5.14
N THR A 227 -20.60 -9.90 5.12
CA THR A 227 -20.67 -8.57 4.50
C THR A 227 -20.33 -7.49 5.53
N PRO A 228 -20.13 -6.23 5.11
CA PRO A 228 -19.91 -5.13 6.06
C PRO A 228 -21.05 -4.89 7.04
N ALA A 229 -22.25 -5.43 6.78
CA ALA A 229 -23.38 -5.37 7.70
C ALA A 229 -23.34 -6.46 8.79
N ASP A 230 -22.53 -7.50 8.61
CA ASP A 230 -22.37 -8.58 9.57
C ASP A 230 -21.28 -8.25 10.58
N VAL A 231 -21.64 -8.22 11.87
CA VAL A 231 -20.72 -7.92 12.97
C VAL A 231 -20.59 -9.17 13.83
N LEU A 232 -19.36 -9.56 14.09
CA LEU A 232 -19.02 -10.64 15.01
C LEU A 232 -18.52 -10.03 16.33
N LEU A 233 -19.21 -10.35 17.41
CA LEU A 233 -18.76 -10.06 18.76
C LEU A 233 -18.01 -11.29 19.30
N ILE A 234 -16.79 -11.09 19.81
CA ILE A 234 -15.96 -12.16 20.38
C ILE A 234 -15.62 -11.79 21.82
N LYS A 235 -16.10 -12.59 22.77
CA LYS A 235 -15.79 -12.41 24.18
C LYS A 235 -14.35 -12.82 24.43
N CYS A 236 -13.52 -11.88 24.87
CA CYS A 236 -12.15 -12.16 25.33
C CYS A 236 -12.13 -12.47 26.83
N PHE A 237 -13.03 -11.85 27.60
CA PHE A 237 -13.14 -12.04 29.04
C PHE A 237 -14.55 -11.73 29.56
N ASP A 238 -15.00 -12.48 30.56
CA ASP A 238 -16.11 -12.16 31.45
C ASP A 238 -15.77 -12.57 32.89
N SER A 239 -16.01 -11.63 33.80
CA SER A 239 -15.88 -11.84 35.25
C SER A 239 -16.96 -12.75 35.82
N ASP A 240 -18.11 -12.87 35.16
CA ASP A 240 -19.18 -13.79 35.55
C ASP A 240 -18.82 -15.22 35.16
N THR A 241 -18.70 -16.09 36.16
CA THR A 241 -18.28 -17.48 35.98
C THR A 241 -19.41 -18.42 35.58
N GLN A 242 -20.66 -17.94 35.52
CA GLN A 242 -21.84 -18.75 35.19
C GLN A 242 -22.13 -18.80 33.68
N VAL A 243 -21.43 -17.98 32.90
CA VAL A 243 -21.60 -17.84 31.44
C VAL A 243 -20.32 -18.22 30.71
N ALA A 244 -20.39 -18.36 29.39
CA ALA A 244 -19.20 -18.46 28.55
C ALA A 244 -18.29 -17.25 28.81
N ARG A 245 -17.04 -17.50 29.17
CA ARG A 245 -16.11 -16.46 29.66
C ARG A 245 -15.15 -15.95 28.60
N ARG A 246 -14.96 -16.69 27.51
CA ARG A 246 -14.09 -16.36 26.38
C ARG A 246 -14.41 -17.22 25.17
N ALA A 247 -14.01 -16.79 23.98
CA ALA A 247 -14.00 -17.62 22.78
C ALA A 247 -12.60 -17.61 22.15
N LEU A 248 -12.10 -18.79 21.82
CA LEU A 248 -10.91 -18.90 20.97
C LEU A 248 -11.25 -18.35 19.60
N HIS A 249 -10.27 -17.70 18.96
CA HIS A 249 -10.42 -17.26 17.60
C HIS A 249 -9.11 -17.38 16.82
N SER A 250 -9.26 -17.57 15.52
CA SER A 250 -8.15 -17.63 14.57
C SER A 250 -8.66 -17.32 13.18
N ALA A 251 -7.86 -16.64 12.37
CA ALA A 251 -8.06 -16.72 10.93
C ALA A 251 -7.67 -18.12 10.44
N PHE A 252 -8.34 -18.60 9.39
CA PHE A 252 -8.03 -19.87 8.75
C PHE A 252 -8.06 -19.72 7.24
N GLU A 253 -7.32 -20.58 6.54
CA GLU A 253 -7.34 -20.60 5.09
C GLU A 253 -8.51 -21.44 4.59
N ASP A 254 -9.31 -20.88 3.69
CA ASP A 254 -10.19 -21.65 2.84
C ASP A 254 -9.49 -21.87 1.49
N SER A 255 -9.17 -23.12 1.17
CA SER A 255 -8.45 -23.46 -0.05
C SER A 255 -9.18 -23.03 -1.32
N VAL A 256 -10.51 -22.91 -1.29
CA VAL A 256 -11.30 -22.45 -2.45
C VAL A 256 -11.01 -20.99 -2.77
N TYR A 257 -10.72 -20.17 -1.76
CA TYR A 257 -10.48 -18.73 -1.88
C TYR A 257 -9.03 -18.33 -1.61
N ARG A 258 -8.09 -19.29 -1.69
CA ARG A 258 -6.66 -19.03 -1.42
C ARG A 258 -6.09 -17.94 -2.32
N ASP A 259 -6.51 -17.88 -3.57
CA ASP A 259 -5.96 -16.97 -4.58
C ASP A 259 -6.74 -15.65 -4.69
N GLU A 260 -7.82 -15.50 -3.92
CA GLU A 260 -8.58 -14.24 -3.85
C GLU A 260 -7.77 -13.10 -3.21
N GLN A 261 -8.28 -11.88 -3.34
CA GLN A 261 -7.68 -10.70 -2.71
C GLN A 261 -7.60 -10.87 -1.19
N SER A 262 -6.52 -10.38 -0.58
CA SER A 262 -6.38 -10.38 0.87
C SER A 262 -7.52 -9.55 1.49
N ARG A 263 -8.15 -10.05 2.56
CA ARG A 263 -9.25 -9.35 3.22
C ARG A 263 -8.85 -7.92 3.61
N GLN A 264 -9.68 -6.94 3.26
CA GLN A 264 -9.40 -5.53 3.56
C GLN A 264 -10.01 -5.08 4.90
N SER A 265 -9.21 -4.42 5.71
CA SER A 265 -9.63 -3.42 6.71
C SER A 265 -8.52 -2.34 6.90
N ILE A 266 -8.77 -1.01 7.11
CA ILE A 266 -7.80 0.15 7.08
C ILE A 266 -6.34 -0.02 7.59
N GLU A 267 -5.37 0.69 7.00
CA GLU A 267 -4.46 1.64 7.71
C GLU A 267 -3.91 2.72 6.72
N THR A 268 -3.71 3.91 7.27
CA THR A 268 -2.98 5.08 6.77
C THR A 268 -1.54 5.04 7.31
N VAL A 269 -0.64 5.88 6.81
CA VAL A 269 0.68 6.15 7.41
C VAL A 269 0.68 7.51 8.07
N GLU A 270 1.19 7.59 9.29
CA GLU A 270 1.48 8.87 9.91
C GLU A 270 2.65 9.52 9.17
N TRP A 271 2.38 10.65 8.54
CA TRP A 271 3.35 11.48 7.84
C TRP A 271 3.09 12.95 8.20
N GLN A 272 4.07 13.58 8.86
CA GLN A 272 3.98 14.95 9.39
C GLN A 272 2.77 15.19 10.33
N GLY A 273 2.46 14.24 11.22
CA GLY A 273 1.34 14.35 12.14
C GLY A 273 -0.04 14.24 11.46
N LYS A 274 -0.09 13.88 10.18
CA LYS A 274 -1.31 13.54 9.44
C LYS A 274 -1.32 12.06 9.07
N GLN A 275 -2.49 11.45 9.07
CA GLN A 275 -2.67 10.11 8.53
C GLN A 275 -2.89 10.21 7.01
N VAL A 276 -2.01 9.60 6.22
CA VAL A 276 -2.06 9.61 4.74
C VAL A 276 -2.29 8.19 4.24
N PRO A 277 -3.21 7.91 3.30
CA PRO A 277 -3.46 6.55 2.84
C PRO A 277 -2.24 5.92 2.18
N VAL A 278 -2.12 4.59 2.29
CA VAL A 278 -1.19 3.80 1.46
C VAL A 278 -2.01 3.05 0.43
N TRP A 279 -1.89 3.45 -0.83
CA TRP A 279 -2.63 2.82 -1.92
C TRP A 279 -1.96 1.51 -2.34
N PRO A 280 -2.73 0.42 -2.50
CA PRO A 280 -2.21 -0.81 -3.08
C PRO A 280 -1.89 -0.58 -4.56
N MET A 281 -0.85 -1.24 -5.05
CA MET A 281 -0.58 -1.34 -6.48
C MET A 281 -0.69 -2.81 -6.92
N PRO A 282 -1.40 -3.09 -8.03
CA PRO A 282 -1.33 -4.41 -8.67
C PRO A 282 0.12 -4.78 -8.97
N VAL A 283 0.47 -6.06 -8.83
CA VAL A 283 1.83 -6.55 -9.10
C VAL A 283 1.81 -7.42 -10.33
N VAL A 284 2.64 -7.12 -11.32
CA VAL A 284 2.76 -7.86 -12.58
C VAL A 284 4.11 -8.59 -12.64
N ASN A 285 4.12 -9.88 -12.95
CA ASN A 285 5.33 -10.70 -13.06
C ASN A 285 6.01 -10.51 -14.41
N TYR A 286 7.27 -10.07 -14.41
CA TYR A 286 8.00 -9.79 -15.66
C TYR A 286 8.24 -11.01 -16.54
N SER A 287 8.66 -12.15 -15.98
CA SER A 287 8.91 -13.38 -16.77
C SER A 287 7.65 -13.89 -17.45
N LEU A 288 6.51 -13.91 -16.73
CA LEU A 288 5.23 -14.34 -17.30
C LEU A 288 4.77 -13.38 -18.41
N LEU A 289 4.92 -12.08 -18.17
CA LEU A 289 4.59 -11.06 -19.17
C LEU A 289 5.48 -11.15 -20.42
N LEU A 290 6.77 -11.42 -20.24
CA LEU A 290 7.72 -11.68 -21.32
C LEU A 290 7.32 -12.88 -22.17
N SER A 291 6.81 -13.94 -21.53
CA SER A 291 6.27 -15.12 -22.23
C SER A 291 4.87 -14.92 -22.83
N GLN A 292 4.27 -13.73 -22.70
CA GLN A 292 2.89 -13.44 -23.11
C GLN A 292 1.88 -14.40 -22.45
N ASP A 293 2.10 -14.73 -21.17
CA ASP A 293 1.17 -15.56 -20.41
C ASP A 293 -0.23 -14.93 -20.40
N PRO A 294 -1.30 -15.68 -20.76
CA PRO A 294 -2.63 -15.10 -20.90
C PRO A 294 -3.19 -14.45 -19.64
N GLU A 295 -2.94 -15.02 -18.46
CA GLU A 295 -3.43 -14.49 -17.19
C GLU A 295 -2.69 -13.21 -16.82
N GLU A 296 -1.37 -13.21 -16.99
CA GLU A 296 -0.55 -12.03 -16.70
C GLU A 296 -0.80 -10.88 -17.70
N VAL A 297 -1.06 -11.21 -18.97
CA VAL A 297 -1.51 -10.25 -19.99
C VAL A 297 -2.86 -9.64 -19.60
N ALA A 298 -3.84 -10.45 -19.19
CA ALA A 298 -5.14 -9.96 -18.74
C ALA A 298 -5.00 -9.04 -17.51
N LYS A 299 -4.11 -9.41 -16.58
CA LYS A 299 -3.81 -8.64 -15.37
C LYS A 299 -3.21 -7.27 -15.67
N VAL A 300 -2.22 -7.19 -16.55
CA VAL A 300 -1.61 -5.89 -16.91
C VAL A 300 -2.61 -5.00 -17.65
N VAL A 301 -3.45 -5.56 -18.53
CA VAL A 301 -4.52 -4.81 -19.22
C VAL A 301 -5.53 -4.26 -18.20
N SER A 302 -5.95 -5.09 -17.24
CA SER A 302 -6.87 -4.68 -16.17
C SER A 302 -6.27 -3.55 -15.33
N ALA A 303 -5.01 -3.67 -14.92
CA ALA A 303 -4.32 -2.62 -14.16
C ALA A 303 -4.24 -1.30 -14.96
N CYS A 304 -3.92 -1.34 -16.25
CA CYS A 304 -3.89 -0.15 -17.10
C CYS A 304 -5.28 0.48 -17.31
N LYS A 305 -6.35 -0.32 -17.42
CA LYS A 305 -7.74 0.17 -17.61
C LYS A 305 -8.36 0.75 -16.36
N ASN A 306 -8.09 0.13 -15.21
CA ASN A 306 -8.77 0.44 -13.96
C ASN A 306 -7.99 1.43 -13.11
N GLU A 307 -6.67 1.30 -13.05
CA GLU A 307 -5.81 2.07 -12.13
C GLU A 307 -4.87 3.03 -12.87
N GLY A 308 -4.32 2.59 -14.01
CA GLY A 308 -3.30 3.34 -14.76
C GLY A 308 -1.88 3.15 -14.23
N TYR A 309 -1.69 2.25 -13.27
CA TYR A 309 -0.39 1.96 -12.65
C TYR A 309 -0.33 0.53 -12.10
N PHE A 310 0.90 0.02 -11.94
CA PHE A 310 1.19 -1.26 -11.30
C PHE A 310 2.68 -1.32 -10.88
N GLN A 311 3.05 -2.31 -10.07
CA GLN A 311 4.44 -2.68 -9.84
C GLN A 311 4.82 -3.86 -10.72
N LEU A 312 5.97 -3.79 -11.39
CA LEU A 312 6.54 -4.89 -12.15
C LEU A 312 7.54 -5.65 -11.26
N ASP A 313 7.24 -6.91 -10.97
CA ASP A 313 8.11 -7.82 -10.23
C ASP A 313 9.24 -8.32 -11.13
N LEU A 314 10.47 -7.99 -10.74
CA LEU A 314 11.71 -8.34 -11.43
C LEU A 314 12.52 -9.38 -10.64
N ASP A 315 12.00 -9.93 -9.54
CA ASP A 315 12.66 -10.98 -8.75
C ASP A 315 12.54 -12.38 -9.38
N ASN A 316 12.78 -12.42 -10.68
CA ASN A 316 12.74 -13.60 -11.52
C ASN A 316 14.01 -13.65 -12.38
N ILE A 317 14.23 -14.77 -13.06
CA ILE A 317 15.48 -15.00 -13.79
C ILE A 317 15.72 -13.95 -14.88
N ASP A 318 14.65 -13.49 -15.54
CA ASP A 318 14.71 -12.52 -16.64
C ASP A 318 14.89 -11.08 -16.13
N GLY A 319 14.42 -10.78 -14.91
CA GLY A 319 14.54 -9.46 -14.28
C GLY A 319 15.92 -9.17 -13.67
N LYS A 320 16.75 -10.19 -13.43
CA LYS A 320 18.08 -10.03 -12.78
C LYS A 320 19.01 -9.06 -13.50
N GLY A 321 19.02 -9.08 -14.84
CA GLY A 321 19.83 -8.14 -15.63
C GLY A 321 19.42 -6.69 -15.40
N VAL A 322 18.11 -6.43 -15.42
CA VAL A 322 17.52 -5.11 -15.16
C VAL A 322 17.86 -4.61 -13.76
N LEU A 323 17.76 -5.49 -12.74
CA LEU A 323 18.12 -5.16 -11.36
C LEU A 323 19.61 -4.88 -11.18
N HIS A 324 20.47 -5.59 -11.91
CA HIS A 324 21.91 -5.33 -11.93
C HIS A 324 22.20 -3.95 -12.54
N ASP A 325 21.67 -3.66 -13.73
CA ASP A 325 21.87 -2.37 -14.40
C ASP A 325 21.36 -1.21 -13.56
N ARG A 326 20.18 -1.36 -12.94
CA ARG A 326 19.63 -0.40 -11.97
C ARG A 326 20.62 -0.12 -10.85
N THR A 327 21.25 -1.16 -10.29
CA THR A 327 22.21 -1.04 -9.19
C THR A 327 23.46 -0.28 -9.63
N GLU A 328 23.96 -0.53 -10.84
CA GLU A 328 25.10 0.22 -11.40
C GLU A 328 24.75 1.69 -11.67
N VAL A 329 23.52 1.98 -12.11
CA VAL A 329 23.04 3.36 -12.25
C VAL A 329 22.98 4.07 -10.91
N VAL A 330 22.51 3.44 -9.83
CA VAL A 330 22.52 4.06 -8.49
C VAL A 330 23.94 4.42 -8.05
N LYS A 331 24.93 3.56 -8.32
CA LYS A 331 26.34 3.86 -8.04
C LYS A 331 26.86 5.02 -8.90
N LEU A 332 26.46 5.09 -10.18
CA LEU A 332 26.78 6.22 -11.06
C LEU A 332 26.17 7.52 -10.54
N MET A 333 24.90 7.48 -10.11
CA MET A 333 24.19 8.63 -9.52
C MET A 333 24.93 9.17 -8.30
N ASP A 334 25.38 8.30 -7.39
CA ASP A 334 26.16 8.69 -6.22
C ASP A 334 27.44 9.46 -6.61
N ARG A 335 28.20 8.94 -7.59
CA ARG A 335 29.40 9.59 -8.11
C ARG A 335 29.10 10.92 -8.81
N PHE A 336 28.04 10.98 -9.61
CA PHE A 336 27.67 12.14 -10.41
C PHE A 336 27.11 13.27 -9.55
N PHE A 337 26.14 12.99 -8.67
CA PHE A 337 25.49 14.02 -7.86
C PHE A 337 26.40 14.59 -6.77
N SER A 338 27.45 13.84 -6.37
CA SER A 338 28.52 14.33 -5.50
C SER A 338 29.50 15.30 -6.19
N GLN A 339 29.42 15.49 -7.51
CA GLN A 339 30.27 16.46 -8.21
C GLN A 339 29.86 17.92 -7.93
N PRO A 340 30.80 18.89 -8.04
CA PRO A 340 30.48 20.31 -7.98
C PRO A 340 29.42 20.72 -9.01
N LEU A 341 28.61 21.73 -8.68
CA LEU A 341 27.51 22.20 -9.54
C LEU A 341 28.00 22.57 -10.95
N GLU A 342 29.20 23.15 -11.07
CA GLU A 342 29.81 23.54 -12.35
C GLU A 342 30.05 22.32 -13.25
N ALA A 343 30.45 21.19 -12.66
CA ALA A 343 30.66 19.95 -13.39
C ALA A 343 29.34 19.29 -13.80
N LYS A 344 28.34 19.29 -12.90
CA LYS A 344 27.00 18.74 -13.18
C LYS A 344 26.27 19.56 -14.25
N ASN A 345 26.34 20.89 -14.14
CA ASN A 345 25.65 21.85 -14.98
C ASN A 345 26.45 22.28 -16.22
N GLN A 346 27.53 21.55 -16.59
CA GLN A 346 28.43 21.92 -17.68
C GLN A 346 27.69 22.23 -19.00
N LEU A 347 26.65 21.45 -19.31
CA LEU A 347 25.82 21.63 -20.51
C LEU A 347 24.47 22.27 -20.22
N GLY A 348 24.11 22.44 -18.95
CA GLY A 348 22.77 22.82 -18.52
C GLY A 348 21.68 21.87 -19.02
N LEU A 349 20.47 22.40 -19.11
CA LEU A 349 19.34 21.76 -19.77
C LEU A 349 19.46 22.02 -21.27
N VAL A 350 19.80 20.98 -22.04
CA VAL A 350 20.05 21.07 -23.48
C VAL A 350 18.73 21.08 -24.26
N ASP A 351 17.80 20.23 -23.85
CA ASP A 351 16.43 20.17 -24.33
C ASP A 351 15.54 19.68 -23.18
N SER A 352 14.23 19.83 -23.33
CA SER A 352 13.17 19.32 -22.47
C SER A 352 13.35 17.87 -21.96
N HIS A 353 14.01 17.02 -22.73
CA HIS A 353 14.25 15.60 -22.43
C HIS A 353 15.75 15.25 -22.26
N LEU A 354 16.64 16.23 -22.17
CA LEU A 354 18.09 16.03 -22.20
C LEU A 354 18.87 17.10 -21.42
N GLY A 355 19.81 16.66 -20.59
CA GLY A 355 20.70 17.54 -19.83
C GLY A 355 20.36 17.60 -18.34
N TYR A 356 21.05 18.50 -17.63
CA TYR A 356 20.98 18.62 -16.18
C TYR A 356 20.02 19.75 -15.77
N GLU A 357 19.17 19.48 -14.78
CA GLU A 357 18.28 20.44 -14.13
C GLU A 357 18.70 20.60 -12.67
N PRO A 358 19.09 21.81 -12.23
CA PRO A 358 19.37 22.08 -10.83
C PRO A 358 18.09 22.09 -9.98
N MET A 359 18.26 21.91 -8.68
CA MET A 359 17.18 22.03 -7.70
C MET A 359 16.42 23.36 -7.81
N GLY A 360 15.09 23.29 -7.76
CA GLY A 360 14.20 24.45 -7.77
C GLY A 360 13.90 25.00 -9.17
N SER A 361 14.21 24.24 -10.21
CA SER A 361 13.85 24.55 -11.60
C SER A 361 12.34 24.41 -11.90
N ARG A 362 11.59 23.67 -11.08
CA ARG A 362 10.16 23.33 -11.21
C ARG A 362 9.36 23.76 -9.98
N THR A 363 8.05 23.67 -10.10
CA THR A 363 7.11 23.89 -8.99
C THR A 363 7.11 22.68 -8.05
N GLY A 364 7.02 22.94 -6.74
CA GLY A 364 7.10 21.92 -5.69
C GLY A 364 5.79 21.17 -5.41
N ALA A 365 5.85 20.24 -4.46
CA ALA A 365 4.73 19.34 -4.13
C ALA A 365 3.49 20.01 -3.50
N PHE A 366 3.65 21.21 -2.91
CA PHE A 366 2.61 21.89 -2.12
C PHE A 366 2.08 23.17 -2.77
N GLY A 367 2.12 23.24 -4.10
CA GLY A 367 1.41 24.27 -4.86
C GLY A 367 2.10 25.64 -4.90
N PRO A 368 1.33 26.73 -5.11
CA PRO A 368 1.87 28.04 -5.50
C PRO A 368 2.90 28.60 -4.52
N GLY A 369 4.06 29.02 -5.05
CA GLY A 369 5.15 29.60 -4.25
C GLY A 369 6.19 28.59 -3.76
N THR A 370 5.93 27.27 -3.91
CA THR A 370 6.92 26.23 -3.64
C THR A 370 7.70 25.84 -4.90
N LYS A 371 8.93 25.37 -4.69
CA LYS A 371 9.82 24.84 -5.72
C LYS A 371 10.10 23.37 -5.45
N ASP A 372 10.55 22.64 -6.45
CA ASP A 372 10.97 21.26 -6.25
C ASP A 372 12.23 21.17 -5.37
N GLY A 373 12.42 20.01 -4.75
CA GLY A 373 13.56 19.71 -3.87
C GLY A 373 14.56 18.73 -4.47
N TYR A 374 14.66 18.62 -5.80
CA TYR A 374 15.51 17.61 -6.44
C TYR A 374 16.34 18.18 -7.59
N GLU A 375 17.54 17.66 -7.76
CA GLU A 375 18.31 17.82 -9.00
C GLU A 375 18.12 16.60 -9.90
N MET A 376 18.31 16.77 -11.20
CA MET A 376 18.05 15.72 -12.18
C MET A 376 19.02 15.77 -13.34
N LEU A 377 19.40 14.60 -13.84
CA LEU A 377 20.09 14.44 -15.13
C LEU A 377 19.25 13.57 -16.07
N LYS A 378 19.01 14.08 -17.27
CA LYS A 378 18.30 13.40 -18.35
C LYS A 378 19.27 12.97 -19.45
N VAL A 379 19.17 11.71 -19.85
CA VAL A 379 20.01 11.09 -20.88
C VAL A 379 19.12 10.53 -21.97
N SER A 380 19.26 11.07 -23.18
CA SER A 380 18.48 10.65 -24.34
C SER A 380 18.85 9.23 -24.77
N ARG A 381 17.83 8.39 -25.03
CA ARG A 381 18.03 7.05 -25.60
C ARG A 381 18.62 7.14 -27.01
N ASP A 382 18.14 8.08 -27.82
CA ASP A 382 18.54 8.20 -29.21
C ASP A 382 20.02 8.61 -29.33
N GLU A 383 20.51 9.51 -28.47
CA GLU A 383 21.91 9.92 -28.53
C GLU A 383 22.89 8.86 -28.04
N ILE A 384 22.49 8.09 -27.02
CA ILE A 384 23.25 6.93 -26.56
C ILE A 384 23.36 5.91 -27.70
N GLN A 385 22.27 5.65 -28.41
CA GLN A 385 22.26 4.74 -29.56
C GLN A 385 23.09 5.26 -30.74
N LEU A 386 23.14 6.58 -30.96
CA LEU A 386 23.99 7.20 -31.98
C LEU A 386 25.47 7.26 -31.58
N GLY A 387 25.83 6.93 -30.34
CA GLY A 387 27.20 6.95 -29.83
C GLY A 387 27.77 8.36 -29.59
N SER A 388 26.91 9.38 -29.53
CA SER A 388 27.31 10.79 -29.34
C SER A 388 26.46 11.52 -28.27
N PRO A 389 26.31 10.96 -27.06
CA PRO A 389 25.48 11.53 -26.01
C PRO A 389 25.98 12.90 -25.54
N ARG A 390 25.08 13.88 -25.48
CA ARG A 390 25.33 15.21 -24.89
C ARG A 390 25.17 15.16 -23.37
N VAL A 391 26.09 14.45 -22.73
CA VAL A 391 26.22 14.38 -21.26
C VAL A 391 27.45 15.17 -20.77
N PRO A 392 27.46 15.63 -19.51
CA PRO A 392 28.63 16.28 -18.92
C PRO A 392 29.90 15.43 -19.03
N GLU A 393 31.06 16.08 -19.11
CA GLU A 393 32.36 15.45 -19.36
C GLU A 393 32.71 14.39 -18.31
N VAL A 394 32.26 14.59 -17.07
CA VAL A 394 32.42 13.63 -15.96
C VAL A 394 31.78 12.26 -16.25
N LEU A 395 30.83 12.19 -17.19
CA LEU A 395 30.16 10.96 -17.63
C LEU A 395 30.63 10.41 -18.98
N LYS A 396 31.51 11.11 -19.72
CA LYS A 396 31.93 10.68 -21.06
C LYS A 396 32.98 9.57 -21.09
N ASN A 397 33.42 9.09 -19.94
CA ASN A 397 34.32 7.95 -19.89
C ASN A 397 33.58 6.65 -20.28
N SER A 398 34.32 5.67 -20.81
CA SER A 398 33.74 4.44 -21.37
C SER A 398 32.97 3.60 -20.34
N GLN A 399 33.33 3.69 -19.05
CA GLN A 399 32.66 2.94 -18.00
C GLN A 399 31.26 3.51 -17.74
N GLU A 400 31.13 4.81 -17.50
CA GLU A 400 29.84 5.45 -17.20
C GLU A 400 28.91 5.41 -18.42
N LEU A 401 29.44 5.62 -19.63
CA LEU A 401 28.67 5.45 -20.86
C LEU A 401 28.14 4.02 -21.01
N GLY A 402 28.95 3.02 -20.69
CA GLY A 402 28.52 1.62 -20.73
C GLY A 402 27.44 1.28 -19.69
N VAL A 403 27.42 1.94 -18.53
CA VAL A 403 26.34 1.81 -17.53
C VAL A 403 25.04 2.40 -18.08
N LEU A 404 25.10 3.61 -18.65
CA LEU A 404 23.93 4.28 -19.24
C LEU A 404 23.36 3.50 -20.42
N GLU A 405 24.22 2.99 -21.31
CA GLU A 405 23.82 2.19 -22.47
C GLU A 405 23.06 0.93 -22.05
N LYS A 406 23.60 0.15 -21.10
CA LYS A 406 22.95 -1.07 -20.60
C LYS A 406 21.63 -0.75 -19.92
N ALA A 407 21.59 0.25 -19.04
CA ALA A 407 20.38 0.63 -18.33
C ALA A 407 19.27 1.07 -19.28
N ILE A 408 19.58 1.92 -20.27
CA ILE A 408 18.64 2.35 -21.31
C ILE A 408 18.17 1.14 -22.12
N GLY A 409 19.07 0.25 -22.55
CA GLY A 409 18.74 -0.96 -23.30
C GLY A 409 17.79 -1.88 -22.54
N SER A 410 18.07 -2.13 -21.26
CA SER A 410 17.24 -2.95 -20.36
C SER A 410 15.86 -2.33 -20.14
N CYS A 411 15.79 -1.03 -19.82
CA CYS A 411 14.50 -0.35 -19.63
C CYS A 411 13.68 -0.30 -20.93
N ASN A 412 14.33 -0.08 -22.07
CA ASN A 412 13.67 -0.08 -23.38
C ASN A 412 13.08 -1.47 -23.72
N THR A 413 13.81 -2.54 -23.39
CA THR A 413 13.34 -3.91 -23.60
C THR A 413 12.12 -4.20 -22.72
N VAL A 414 12.21 -3.92 -21.41
CA VAL A 414 11.11 -4.13 -20.46
C VAL A 414 9.85 -3.37 -20.89
N THR A 415 9.98 -2.09 -21.21
CA THR A 415 8.82 -1.27 -21.59
C THR A 415 8.19 -1.73 -22.91
N LYS A 416 8.98 -2.21 -23.88
CA LYS A 416 8.44 -2.83 -25.11
C LYS A 416 7.74 -4.16 -24.88
N VAL A 417 8.20 -4.96 -23.92
CA VAL A 417 7.50 -6.19 -23.49
C VAL A 417 6.11 -5.83 -22.94
N ILE A 418 6.03 -4.80 -22.10
CA ILE A 418 4.75 -4.30 -21.57
C ILE A 418 3.84 -3.84 -22.71
N LEU A 419 4.33 -3.02 -23.66
CA LEU A 419 3.54 -2.59 -24.82
C LEU A 419 3.06 -3.77 -25.66
N SER A 420 3.93 -4.76 -25.91
CA SER A 420 3.57 -5.96 -26.67
C SER A 420 2.47 -6.78 -26.00
N ALA A 421 2.56 -6.95 -24.68
CA ALA A 421 1.52 -7.59 -23.88
C ALA A 421 0.20 -6.82 -23.91
N LEU A 422 0.24 -5.49 -23.76
CA LEU A 422 -0.95 -4.65 -23.87
C LEU A 422 -1.57 -4.72 -25.26
N SER A 423 -0.77 -4.68 -26.33
CA SER A 423 -1.24 -4.88 -27.70
C SER A 423 -1.96 -6.22 -27.87
N THR A 424 -1.36 -7.30 -27.36
CA THR A 424 -1.95 -8.64 -27.39
C THR A 424 -3.26 -8.71 -26.62
N GLY A 425 -3.29 -8.23 -25.38
CA GLY A 425 -4.49 -8.26 -24.53
C GLY A 425 -5.61 -7.32 -24.99
N MET A 426 -5.28 -6.29 -25.77
CA MET A 426 -6.25 -5.41 -26.44
C MET A 426 -6.68 -5.94 -27.82
N GLY A 427 -6.14 -7.07 -28.29
CA GLY A 427 -6.47 -7.67 -29.58
C GLY A 427 -5.92 -6.91 -30.79
N LEU A 428 -4.88 -6.08 -30.61
CA LEU A 428 -4.29 -5.26 -31.66
C LEU A 428 -3.38 -6.10 -32.55
N THR A 429 -3.46 -5.85 -33.87
CA THR A 429 -2.69 -6.57 -34.88
C THR A 429 -2.01 -5.62 -35.87
N GLY A 430 -0.95 -6.10 -36.52
CA GLY A 430 -0.22 -5.33 -37.53
C GLY A 430 0.20 -3.95 -37.03
N LYS A 431 -0.03 -2.91 -37.84
CA LYS A 431 0.37 -1.52 -37.55
C LYS A 431 -0.28 -0.91 -36.30
N GLU A 432 -1.36 -1.48 -35.80
CA GLU A 432 -2.12 -0.92 -34.67
C GLU A 432 -1.49 -1.27 -33.31
N ARG A 433 -0.56 -2.23 -33.28
CA ARG A 433 0.16 -2.61 -32.06
C ARG A 433 1.01 -1.45 -31.54
N TYR A 434 0.93 -1.16 -30.24
CA TYR A 434 1.55 0.00 -29.62
C TYR A 434 3.06 0.06 -29.80
N GLU A 435 3.76 -1.06 -29.75
CA GLU A 435 5.22 -1.12 -29.93
C GLU A 435 5.69 -0.66 -31.32
N ASN A 436 4.80 -0.65 -32.33
CA ASN A 436 5.14 -0.21 -33.69
C ASN A 436 5.23 1.32 -33.82
N SER A 437 4.73 2.07 -32.84
CA SER A 437 4.94 3.52 -32.70
C SER A 437 6.14 3.86 -31.79
N HIS A 438 6.95 2.87 -31.41
CA HIS A 438 8.06 3.01 -30.47
C HIS A 438 9.35 2.39 -31.04
N ARG A 439 9.63 2.61 -32.33
CA ARG A 439 10.81 2.01 -32.98
C ARG A 439 12.10 2.73 -32.57
N ASN A 440 13.20 1.97 -32.53
CA ASN A 440 14.48 2.49 -32.04
C ASN A 440 15.24 3.32 -33.08
N ASP A 441 14.95 3.11 -34.36
CA ASP A 441 15.55 3.78 -35.52
C ASP A 441 14.82 5.08 -35.89
N ARG A 442 13.80 5.44 -35.12
CA ARG A 442 12.95 6.60 -35.33
C ARG A 442 13.12 7.60 -34.19
N PRO A 443 13.19 8.91 -34.49
CA PRO A 443 13.36 9.93 -33.48
C PRO A 443 12.24 9.89 -32.43
N SER A 444 12.62 9.95 -31.17
CA SER A 444 11.69 10.13 -30.05
C SER A 444 12.33 10.93 -28.94
N THR A 445 11.52 11.56 -28.11
CA THR A 445 11.99 12.20 -26.88
C THR A 445 12.23 11.20 -25.73
N THR A 446 12.35 9.90 -25.99
CA THR A 446 12.57 8.85 -24.97
C THR A 446 13.84 9.14 -24.14
N THR A 447 13.73 9.10 -22.81
CA THR A 447 14.84 9.54 -21.93
C THR A 447 14.91 8.73 -20.63
N LEU A 448 16.14 8.48 -20.17
CA LEU A 448 16.44 8.04 -18.82
C LEU A 448 16.70 9.26 -17.94
N SER A 449 15.95 9.40 -16.85
CA SER A 449 16.08 10.48 -15.89
C SER A 449 16.56 9.92 -14.55
N MET A 450 17.69 10.43 -14.08
CA MET A 450 18.24 10.18 -12.76
C MET A 450 17.87 11.35 -11.86
N MET A 451 17.17 11.11 -10.76
CA MET A 451 16.70 12.15 -9.84
C MET A 451 17.30 11.95 -8.45
N HIS A 452 17.77 13.03 -7.85
CA HIS A 452 18.30 13.09 -6.50
C HIS A 452 17.56 14.17 -5.71
N TYR A 453 16.72 13.73 -4.78
CA TYR A 453 15.98 14.58 -3.85
C TYR A 453 16.85 14.81 -2.63
N LEU A 454 17.06 16.08 -2.28
CA LEU A 454 17.92 16.48 -1.17
C LEU A 454 17.11 16.65 0.12
N PRO A 455 17.75 16.48 1.30
CA PRO A 455 17.14 16.77 2.58
C PRO A 455 16.59 18.20 2.69
N VAL A 456 15.48 18.37 3.39
CA VAL A 456 14.87 19.69 3.66
C VAL A 456 15.81 20.59 4.46
N SER A 457 16.69 20.01 5.28
CA SER A 457 17.75 20.74 5.98
C SER A 457 18.73 21.44 5.01
N GLU A 458 18.87 20.95 3.78
CA GLU A 458 19.70 21.55 2.73
C GLU A 458 18.91 22.44 1.78
N THR A 459 17.67 22.06 1.45
CA THR A 459 16.86 22.77 0.45
C THR A 459 16.01 23.90 1.02
N GLY A 460 15.69 23.84 2.31
CA GLY A 460 14.72 24.67 3.00
C GLY A 460 13.26 24.21 2.79
N PRO A 461 12.33 24.68 3.63
CA PRO A 461 10.94 24.19 3.68
C PRO A 461 10.10 24.55 2.45
N SER A 462 10.58 25.42 1.57
CA SER A 462 9.87 25.84 0.36
C SER A 462 10.32 25.07 -0.89
N LYS A 463 11.28 24.14 -0.77
CA LYS A 463 11.87 23.38 -1.89
C LYS A 463 11.75 21.88 -1.64
N VAL A 464 10.57 21.32 -1.90
CA VAL A 464 10.25 19.95 -1.48
C VAL A 464 9.51 19.19 -2.58
N GLY A 465 9.99 17.97 -2.83
CA GLY A 465 9.30 16.99 -3.66
C GLY A 465 9.15 17.41 -5.12
N HIS A 466 8.10 16.89 -5.76
CA HIS A 466 7.70 17.18 -7.14
C HIS A 466 6.18 17.31 -7.18
N GLN A 467 5.68 18.29 -7.94
CA GLN A 467 4.24 18.56 -8.04
C GLN A 467 3.38 17.39 -8.51
N LYS A 468 2.08 17.46 -8.21
CA LYS A 468 1.08 16.53 -8.74
C LYS A 468 0.92 16.68 -10.25
N HIS A 469 0.99 15.58 -10.99
CA HIS A 469 0.81 15.55 -12.44
C HIS A 469 0.52 14.14 -12.99
N THR A 470 0.26 14.03 -14.29
CA THR A 470 0.43 12.79 -15.07
C THR A 470 1.64 12.90 -15.98
N ASP A 471 2.24 11.75 -16.34
CA ASP A 471 3.39 11.73 -17.24
C ASP A 471 3.01 11.99 -18.70
N ILE A 472 3.89 12.68 -19.43
CA ILE A 472 3.76 12.92 -20.89
C ILE A 472 3.92 11.61 -21.68
N SER A 473 4.69 10.66 -21.16
CA SER A 473 5.14 9.44 -21.85
C SER A 473 4.01 8.47 -22.23
N SER A 474 4.37 7.42 -22.94
CA SER A 474 3.52 6.24 -23.09
C SER A 474 3.56 5.38 -21.83
N LEU A 475 4.78 5.05 -21.37
CA LEU A 475 5.02 4.33 -20.13
C LEU A 475 6.15 5.01 -19.36
N THR A 476 6.04 5.03 -18.04
CA THR A 476 7.14 5.36 -17.13
C THR A 476 7.53 4.12 -16.36
N LEU A 477 8.79 3.71 -16.46
CA LEU A 477 9.38 2.66 -15.63
C LEU A 477 10.25 3.33 -14.55
N LEU A 478 9.81 3.27 -13.30
CA LEU A 478 10.39 4.01 -12.18
C LEU A 478 10.98 3.05 -11.14
N PHE A 479 12.26 3.21 -10.83
CA PHE A 479 12.94 2.49 -9.75
C PHE A 479 13.17 3.42 -8.57
N SER A 480 12.71 3.01 -7.38
CA SER A 480 13.06 3.63 -6.11
C SER A 480 12.85 2.65 -4.96
N ASP A 481 13.85 2.52 -4.10
CA ASP A 481 13.77 1.68 -2.89
C ASP A 481 13.21 2.45 -1.69
N GLN A 482 12.98 3.75 -1.84
CA GLN A 482 12.62 4.68 -0.77
C GLN A 482 11.19 5.19 -0.93
N TRP A 483 10.50 5.34 0.19
CA TRP A 483 9.17 5.95 0.23
C TRP A 483 9.22 7.38 -0.30
N GLY A 484 8.13 7.80 -0.94
CA GLY A 484 7.96 9.18 -1.36
C GLY A 484 7.07 9.38 -2.57
N LEU A 485 6.81 8.32 -3.33
CA LEU A 485 5.80 8.34 -4.38
C LEU A 485 4.41 8.37 -3.73
N GLN A 486 3.59 9.35 -4.11
CA GLN A 486 2.17 9.37 -3.82
C GLN A 486 1.37 9.33 -5.12
N ILE A 487 0.28 8.60 -5.12
CA ILE A 487 -0.65 8.47 -6.25
C ILE A 487 -2.06 8.89 -5.85
N ARG A 488 -2.89 9.17 -6.85
CA ARG A 488 -4.32 9.36 -6.72
C ARG A 488 -5.03 8.37 -7.65
N PRO A 489 -5.70 7.34 -7.11
CA PRO A 489 -6.41 6.37 -7.93
C PRO A 489 -7.58 7.02 -8.70
N PRO A 490 -7.90 6.57 -9.92
CA PRO A 490 -8.98 7.12 -10.75
C PRO A 490 -10.38 6.70 -10.25
N GLY A 491 -11.43 7.54 -10.44
CA GLY A 491 -12.83 7.17 -10.18
C GLY A 491 -13.76 8.29 -9.65
N GLU A 492 -15.08 8.08 -9.75
CA GLU A 492 -16.16 9.01 -9.32
C GLU A 492 -16.47 8.97 -7.81
N CYS A 493 -15.86 8.04 -7.06
CA CYS A 493 -15.98 8.00 -5.61
C CYS A 493 -15.28 9.25 -5.03
N GLY A 494 -16.08 10.19 -4.54
CA GLY A 494 -15.62 11.50 -4.07
C GLY A 494 -14.37 11.45 -3.18
N ALA A 495 -13.38 12.25 -3.56
CA ALA A 495 -12.21 12.62 -2.76
C ALA A 495 -11.22 11.49 -2.43
N ARG A 496 -10.74 10.72 -3.42
CA ARG A 496 -9.49 9.98 -3.24
C ARG A 496 -8.35 10.98 -3.10
N GLU A 497 -7.88 11.19 -1.88
CA GLU A 497 -6.72 12.03 -1.56
C GLU A 497 -5.41 11.40 -2.08
N MET A 498 -4.34 12.19 -2.11
CA MET A 498 -3.01 11.68 -2.45
C MET A 498 -2.56 10.69 -1.37
N GLY A 499 -2.19 9.47 -1.76
CA GLY A 499 -1.71 8.44 -0.83
C GLY A 499 -0.38 7.86 -1.26
N PHE A 500 0.45 7.44 -0.31
CA PHE A 500 1.74 6.83 -0.59
C PHE A 500 1.59 5.45 -1.25
N VAL A 501 2.62 5.02 -1.96
CA VAL A 501 2.77 3.64 -2.40
C VAL A 501 4.03 3.06 -1.79
N ALA A 502 3.92 1.85 -1.23
CA ALA A 502 5.05 1.17 -0.63
C ALA A 502 6.07 0.72 -1.70
N PRO A 503 7.37 1.07 -1.57
CA PRO A 503 8.41 0.48 -2.41
C PRO A 503 8.54 -1.02 -2.12
N ARG A 504 8.56 -1.81 -3.18
CA ARG A 504 8.76 -3.26 -3.12
C ARG A 504 10.21 -3.58 -3.56
N PRO A 505 10.95 -4.39 -2.78
CA PRO A 505 12.27 -4.86 -3.21
C PRO A 505 12.19 -5.56 -4.56
N ASN A 506 13.22 -5.41 -5.39
CA ASN A 506 13.33 -6.08 -6.68
C ASN A 506 12.15 -5.80 -7.63
N ALA A 507 11.50 -4.64 -7.52
CA ALA A 507 10.40 -4.25 -8.38
C ALA A 507 10.59 -2.82 -8.93
N ALA A 508 9.88 -2.54 -10.01
CA ALA A 508 9.75 -1.19 -10.56
C ALA A 508 8.29 -0.73 -10.48
N PHE A 509 8.05 0.56 -10.25
CA PHE A 509 6.75 1.15 -10.50
C PHE A 509 6.57 1.36 -12.01
N VAL A 510 5.38 1.09 -12.52
CA VAL A 510 5.00 1.37 -13.91
C VAL A 510 3.79 2.28 -13.92
N HIS A 511 3.90 3.42 -14.60
CA HIS A 511 2.79 4.32 -14.85
C HIS A 511 2.43 4.30 -16.34
N VAL A 512 1.13 4.30 -16.62
CA VAL A 512 0.62 4.69 -17.92
C VAL A 512 0.65 6.22 -17.99
N GLY A 513 1.27 6.75 -19.02
CA GLY A 513 1.26 8.18 -19.32
C GLY A 513 0.25 8.54 -20.40
N ASP A 514 0.16 9.83 -20.68
CA ASP A 514 -0.90 10.41 -21.52
C ASP A 514 -0.88 9.88 -22.95
N SER A 515 0.30 9.72 -23.57
CA SER A 515 0.39 9.23 -24.95
C SER A 515 -0.21 7.84 -25.11
N LEU A 516 -0.01 6.94 -24.15
CA LEU A 516 -0.58 5.59 -24.22
C LEU A 516 -2.08 5.60 -23.90
N ARG A 517 -2.51 6.46 -22.98
CA ARG A 517 -3.94 6.72 -22.76
C ARG A 517 -4.62 7.18 -24.06
N PHE A 518 -4.06 8.16 -24.76
CA PHE A 518 -4.60 8.63 -26.04
C PHE A 518 -4.56 7.56 -27.13
N ALA A 519 -3.44 6.85 -27.27
CA ALA A 519 -3.30 5.76 -28.23
C ALA A 519 -4.29 4.61 -27.99
N SER A 520 -4.72 4.40 -26.74
CA SER A 520 -5.75 3.40 -26.39
C SER A 520 -7.19 3.86 -26.65
N GLY A 521 -7.40 5.08 -27.16
CA GLY A 521 -8.73 5.69 -27.25
C GLY A 521 -9.31 5.98 -25.87
N MET A 522 -8.46 6.43 -24.93
CA MET A 522 -8.79 6.73 -23.53
C MET A 522 -9.29 5.53 -22.71
N GLN A 523 -9.03 4.30 -23.16
CA GLN A 523 -9.38 3.09 -22.41
C GLN A 523 -8.46 2.85 -21.21
N PHE A 524 -7.19 3.24 -21.30
CA PHE A 524 -6.27 3.21 -20.17
C PHE A 524 -6.31 4.53 -19.38
N GLN A 525 -6.06 4.46 -18.08
CA GLN A 525 -5.98 5.64 -17.21
C GLN A 525 -4.54 6.15 -17.13
N SER A 526 -4.34 7.46 -17.09
CA SER A 526 -3.02 8.04 -16.77
C SER A 526 -2.86 8.09 -15.25
N CYS A 527 -1.68 7.72 -14.73
CA CYS A 527 -1.42 7.78 -13.29
C CYS A 527 -1.23 9.22 -12.80
N ILE A 528 -2.17 9.73 -12.00
CA ILE A 528 -1.99 10.98 -11.26
C ILE A 528 -1.07 10.69 -10.07
N HIS A 529 0.08 11.35 -10.03
CA HIS A 529 1.07 11.12 -8.98
C HIS A 529 1.82 12.40 -8.61
N ARG A 530 2.46 12.39 -7.44
CA ARG A 530 3.41 13.40 -6.97
C ARG A 530 4.53 12.72 -6.21
N VAL A 531 5.61 13.45 -5.93
CA VAL A 531 6.65 12.97 -5.03
C VAL A 531 6.76 13.88 -3.83
N VAL A 532 6.71 13.31 -2.64
CA VAL A 532 6.97 14.00 -1.39
C VAL A 532 7.91 13.13 -0.55
N PRO A 533 9.06 13.62 -0.09
CA PRO A 533 9.94 12.82 0.78
C PRO A 533 9.17 12.31 2.00
N PHE A 534 9.24 11.01 2.25
CA PHE A 534 8.59 10.43 3.44
C PHE A 534 9.34 10.84 4.72
N ASN A 535 10.67 10.74 4.68
CA ASN A 535 11.56 11.38 5.64
C ASN A 535 12.17 12.63 4.99
N ALA A 536 12.01 13.80 5.62
CA ALA A 536 12.54 15.07 5.13
C ALA A 536 14.07 15.15 5.20
N ASP A 537 14.69 14.39 6.09
CA ASP A 537 16.11 14.53 6.40
C ASP A 537 17.00 13.55 5.61
N GLU A 538 16.41 12.79 4.68
CA GLU A 538 17.10 11.77 3.90
C GLU A 538 17.26 12.18 2.43
N HIS A 539 18.44 11.91 1.88
CA HIS A 539 18.62 11.88 0.43
C HIS A 539 17.77 10.76 -0.15
N ARG A 540 17.03 11.05 -1.22
CA ARG A 540 16.25 10.06 -1.95
C ARG A 540 16.65 10.00 -3.41
N TYR A 541 16.85 8.78 -3.91
CA TYR A 541 17.21 8.54 -5.30
C TYR A 541 16.08 7.83 -6.04
N SER A 542 15.86 8.23 -7.30
CA SER A 542 15.02 7.47 -8.21
C SER A 542 15.50 7.55 -9.65
N ILE A 543 15.27 6.46 -10.39
CA ILE A 543 15.59 6.34 -11.81
C ILE A 543 14.26 6.18 -12.55
N ALA A 544 13.95 7.10 -13.45
CA ALA A 544 12.75 7.04 -14.28
C ALA A 544 13.14 6.89 -15.74
N TYR A 545 12.65 5.84 -16.41
CA TYR A 545 12.75 5.70 -17.85
C TYR A 545 11.40 6.04 -18.48
N PHE A 546 11.37 7.13 -19.24
CA PHE A 546 10.17 7.61 -19.92
C PHE A 546 10.19 7.09 -21.35
N LEU A 547 9.46 6.02 -21.61
CA LEU A 547 9.26 5.52 -22.98
C LEU A 547 8.24 6.42 -23.68
N ARG A 548 8.65 7.02 -24.80
CA ARG A 548 7.79 7.90 -25.60
C ARG A 548 7.65 7.37 -27.01
N ALA A 549 6.48 7.61 -27.60
CA ALA A 549 6.24 7.30 -29.01
C ALA A 549 7.16 8.13 -29.91
N GLU A 550 7.31 7.69 -31.16
CA GLU A 550 8.03 8.44 -32.19
C GLU A 550 7.42 9.84 -32.37
N ASP A 551 8.26 10.84 -32.61
CA ASP A 551 7.88 12.25 -32.61
C ASP A 551 6.67 12.56 -33.51
N ASP A 552 6.53 11.86 -34.63
CA ASP A 552 5.44 12.02 -35.61
C ASP A 552 4.21 11.13 -35.36
N THR A 553 4.20 10.33 -34.29
CA THR A 553 3.03 9.51 -33.92
C THR A 553 1.87 10.41 -33.55
N MET A 554 0.76 10.28 -34.28
CA MET A 554 -0.44 11.08 -34.07
C MET A 554 -1.43 10.36 -33.14
N PHE A 555 -2.00 11.10 -32.20
CA PHE A 555 -3.11 10.63 -31.37
C PHE A 555 -4.15 11.75 -31.17
N MET A 556 -5.36 11.37 -30.76
CA MET A 556 -6.39 12.32 -30.38
C MET A 556 -6.31 12.55 -28.87
N ASP A 557 -6.10 13.80 -28.44
CA ASP A 557 -6.02 14.15 -27.03
C ASP A 557 -7.42 14.14 -26.36
N SER A 558 -7.44 14.39 -25.04
CA SER A 558 -8.67 14.43 -24.24
C SER A 558 -9.66 15.54 -24.63
N GLU A 559 -9.25 16.51 -25.44
CA GLU A 559 -10.12 17.58 -25.95
C GLU A 559 -10.58 17.32 -27.39
N GLY A 560 -10.22 16.17 -27.97
CA GLY A 560 -10.56 15.83 -29.35
C GLY A 560 -9.64 16.48 -30.39
N ARG A 561 -8.50 17.06 -29.98
CA ARG A 561 -7.51 17.60 -30.92
C ARG A 561 -6.58 16.48 -31.38
N TYR A 562 -6.26 16.48 -32.67
CA TYR A 562 -5.16 15.65 -33.17
C TYR A 562 -3.84 16.35 -32.88
N THR A 563 -2.92 15.64 -32.24
CA THR A 563 -1.59 16.14 -31.90
C THR A 563 -0.55 15.02 -32.09
N THR A 564 0.65 15.41 -32.52
CA THR A 564 1.79 14.50 -32.56
C THR A 564 2.36 14.28 -31.16
N ALA A 565 3.07 13.17 -30.96
CA ALA A 565 3.80 12.90 -29.73
C ALA A 565 4.75 14.04 -29.37
N ARG A 566 5.40 14.64 -30.36
CA ARG A 566 6.31 15.78 -30.16
C ARG A 566 5.57 17.06 -29.76
N GLU A 567 4.49 17.40 -30.43
CA GLU A 567 3.69 18.59 -30.10
C GLU A 567 3.10 18.50 -28.69
N TRP A 568 2.47 17.37 -28.35
CA TRP A 568 1.96 17.14 -26.99
C TRP A 568 3.06 17.26 -25.94
N HIS A 569 4.22 16.67 -26.23
CA HIS A 569 5.38 16.74 -25.34
C HIS A 569 5.82 18.18 -25.09
N ASP A 570 5.99 18.96 -26.16
CA ASP A 570 6.50 20.33 -26.05
C ASP A 570 5.47 21.28 -25.42
N GLU A 571 4.18 21.13 -25.76
CA GLU A 571 3.07 21.87 -25.14
C GLU A 571 2.98 21.60 -23.63
N LYS A 572 2.95 20.32 -23.24
CA LYS A 572 2.84 19.94 -21.83
C LYS A 572 4.10 20.26 -21.05
N PHE A 573 5.28 20.07 -21.63
CA PHE A 573 6.54 20.45 -20.99
C PHE A 573 6.62 21.96 -20.73
N LYS A 574 6.16 22.77 -21.68
CA LYS A 574 6.05 24.22 -21.50
C LYS A 574 5.14 24.57 -20.33
N ALA A 575 3.99 23.91 -20.22
CA ALA A 575 3.10 24.09 -19.07
C ALA A 575 3.80 23.76 -17.73
N PHE A 576 4.67 22.75 -17.67
CA PHE A 576 5.48 22.46 -16.47
C PHE A 576 6.54 23.54 -16.15
N THR A 577 7.07 24.23 -17.16
CA THR A 577 8.06 25.32 -16.95
C THR A 577 7.42 26.67 -16.65
N ASP A 578 6.16 26.86 -17.03
CA ASP A 578 5.48 28.14 -16.89
C ASP A 578 5.28 28.53 -15.43
N PRO A 579 5.25 29.83 -15.08
CA PRO A 579 4.92 30.28 -13.74
C PRO A 579 3.57 29.74 -13.27
N TRP A 580 3.40 29.48 -11.97
CA TRP A 580 2.17 28.90 -11.41
C TRP A 580 0.87 29.59 -11.87
N LYS A 581 0.89 30.91 -12.05
CA LYS A 581 -0.26 31.70 -12.52
C LYS A 581 -0.73 31.26 -13.91
N TRP A 582 0.22 30.90 -14.78
CA TRP A 582 -0.05 30.46 -16.14
C TRP A 582 -0.43 28.98 -16.16
N GLN A 583 0.16 28.16 -15.28
CA GLN A 583 -0.28 26.77 -15.07
C GLN A 583 -1.75 26.72 -14.63
N ALA A 584 -2.18 27.62 -13.73
CA ALA A 584 -3.56 27.72 -13.29
C ALA A 584 -4.55 28.16 -14.39
N MET A 585 -4.05 28.77 -15.46
CA MET A 585 -4.84 29.20 -16.63
C MET A 585 -4.81 28.17 -17.77
N ALA A 586 -3.88 27.21 -17.75
CA ALA A 586 -3.83 26.15 -18.73
C ALA A 586 -5.07 25.25 -18.62
N PRO A 587 -5.52 24.62 -19.73
CA PRO A 587 -6.56 23.62 -19.66
C PRO A 587 -6.21 22.54 -18.63
N LYS A 588 -7.16 22.16 -17.77
CA LYS A 588 -6.90 21.12 -16.73
C LYS A 588 -6.46 19.79 -17.35
N SER A 589 -6.90 19.53 -18.58
CA SER A 589 -6.47 18.41 -19.42
C SER A 589 -4.96 18.38 -19.67
N MET A 590 -4.28 19.53 -19.66
CA MET A 590 -2.85 19.65 -19.98
C MET A 590 -1.97 19.10 -18.85
N ILE A 591 -2.27 19.38 -17.58
CA ILE A 591 -1.44 18.90 -16.45
C ILE A 591 -1.74 17.43 -16.11
N LEU A 592 -3.00 17.01 -16.27
CA LEU A 592 -3.48 15.69 -15.83
C LEU A 592 -3.85 14.75 -16.99
N GLY A 593 -3.52 15.08 -18.24
CA GLY A 593 -3.82 14.22 -19.39
C GLY A 593 -5.32 14.04 -19.67
N GLY A 594 -6.16 14.91 -19.11
CA GLY A 594 -7.62 14.79 -19.13
C GLY A 594 -8.20 13.77 -18.16
N MET A 595 -7.42 13.33 -17.17
CA MET A 595 -7.97 12.64 -16.00
C MET A 595 -8.84 13.58 -15.18
N THR A 596 -10.00 13.11 -14.72
CA THR A 596 -10.90 13.86 -13.85
C THR A 596 -10.46 13.79 -12.41
N GLU A 597 -10.65 14.88 -11.67
CA GLU A 597 -10.39 14.95 -10.24
C GLU A 597 -11.73 15.07 -9.51
N ALA A 598 -12.06 14.08 -8.68
CA ALA A 598 -13.15 14.19 -7.71
C ALA A 598 -12.57 14.49 -6.32
N GLY A 599 -12.90 15.64 -5.73
CA GLY A 599 -12.45 16.09 -4.40
C GLY A 599 -11.37 17.19 -4.41
N ALA A 600 -11.26 17.95 -3.32
CA ALA A 600 -10.33 19.06 -3.19
C ALA A 600 -8.86 18.60 -3.10
N ASP A 601 -7.93 19.47 -3.54
CA ASP A 601 -6.51 19.34 -3.22
C ASP A 601 -6.27 19.61 -1.74
N ASP A 602 -5.05 19.28 -1.24
CA ASP A 602 -4.67 19.51 0.16
C ASP A 602 -5.14 20.90 0.62
N PRO A 603 -5.91 21.00 1.72
CA PRO A 603 -6.42 22.27 2.19
C PRO A 603 -5.24 23.14 2.66
N GLU A 604 -4.91 24.12 1.82
CA GLU A 604 -3.88 25.15 1.96
C GLU A 604 -2.41 24.73 1.68
N PRO A 605 -1.57 25.67 1.18
CA PRO A 605 -0.13 25.44 1.02
C PRO A 605 0.51 25.24 2.40
N ILE A 606 0.66 23.97 2.78
CA ILE A 606 1.36 23.58 4.00
C ILE A 606 2.83 24.00 3.83
N THR A 607 3.36 24.77 4.79
CA THR A 607 4.81 24.96 4.89
C THR A 607 5.43 23.58 5.13
N ALA A 608 6.18 23.05 4.15
CA ALA A 608 6.66 21.69 4.22
C ALA A 608 7.64 21.57 5.37
N PHE A 609 7.31 20.71 6.35
CA PHE A 609 8.15 20.41 7.51
C PHE A 609 8.48 21.65 8.37
N GLN A 610 7.66 21.92 9.39
CA GLN A 610 8.05 22.87 10.42
C GLN A 610 9.17 22.25 11.28
N PRO A 611 10.34 22.88 11.43
CA PRO A 611 11.34 22.42 12.37
C PRO A 611 10.70 22.40 13.77
N LYS A 612 10.85 21.30 14.52
CA LYS A 612 10.58 21.32 15.96
C LYS A 612 11.52 22.37 16.54
N GLU A 613 10.98 23.47 17.06
CA GLU A 613 11.72 24.29 18.01
C GLU A 613 12.06 23.37 19.17
N ILE A 614 13.35 23.01 19.25
CA ILE A 614 13.91 22.44 20.47
C ILE A 614 13.97 23.64 21.41
N ASP A 615 13.05 23.68 22.39
CA ASP A 615 13.20 24.58 23.53
C ASP A 615 14.53 24.25 24.21
N ILE A 616 15.54 25.07 23.95
CA ILE A 616 16.79 25.10 24.70
C ILE A 616 16.66 26.25 25.70
N GLU A 617 15.77 26.14 26.68
CA GLU A 617 15.81 26.99 27.87
C GLU A 617 15.50 26.20 29.15
N ALA A 618 16.54 26.16 30.01
CA ALA A 618 16.62 25.91 31.46
C ALA A 618 16.36 24.49 32.03
#